data_AF-A0A6P5AJF6-F1
#
_entry.id   AF-A0A6P5AJF6-F1
#
_cell.length_a   1.000
_cell.length_b   1.000
_cell.length_c   1.000
_cell.angle_alpha   90.00
_cell.angle_beta   90.00
_cell.angle_gamma   90.00
#
_symmetry.space_group_name_H-M   'P 1'
#
loop_
_entity.id
_entity.type
_entity.pdbx_description
1 polymer ?
#
loop_
_entity_poly.entity_id
_entity_poly.type
_entity_poly.pdbx_seq_one_letter_code
_entity_poly.pdbx_strand_id
1 'polypeptide(L)'
;MFAVRERPMSDHHRDVIRKKYVPLSRDLDARYVTPYLYQEGVLTEEMLEDLDAIPDQRRGYKARKLLDVIMTRGDRAFGVFKQALVDAEYQHLAELLEEKKLSETSIDRENANIKRSSSGVNSDDVPPGPLRLWRLSLYQFKNSPTAQNFIRGFRLMESGGEILVNSEYRDVSGVGKVVEGFIIQERLTPSSHNHFLYSAEGLWLNRERMEQLLGDFPNCSSCLFLKAALMPFDDGRTRAIRKALDFILRKGKEDPLYKYLHHIYCVLGDTILNLNRDNPVAAVPVFTSALMYKPDCFLAIHLAAECSMVLSPQDATQQFHRYLQLAPPCDKRVHWAHYCLAILYSWEPDESEKAEEHYRLAVEAEANLLPNFVTGWAKREAQRHLNVGAQEDETKPMQPLDTKPMKVLDADETIPMKCL
;
A
#
# COMPACT_ATOMS: atom_id res chain seq x y z
N MET A 1 26.05 -40.88 -3.19
CA MET A 1 25.39 -39.68 -2.63
C MET A 1 23.89 -39.86 -2.80
N PHE A 2 23.15 -40.11 -1.71
CA PHE A 2 21.70 -40.22 -1.77
C PHE A 2 21.12 -38.83 -2.02
N ALA A 3 20.49 -38.62 -3.18
CA ALA A 3 19.69 -37.43 -3.42
C ALA A 3 18.51 -37.47 -2.44
N VAL A 4 18.61 -36.70 -1.36
CA VAL A 4 17.47 -36.39 -0.50
C VAL A 4 16.47 -35.70 -1.42
N ARG A 5 15.39 -36.40 -1.80
CA ARG A 5 14.27 -35.78 -2.51
C ARG A 5 13.71 -34.71 -1.60
N GLU A 6 14.06 -33.45 -1.86
CA GLU A 6 13.46 -32.33 -1.16
C GLU A 6 11.95 -32.43 -1.32
N ARG A 7 11.24 -32.46 -0.19
CA ARG A 7 9.78 -32.43 -0.22
C ARG A 7 9.36 -31.10 -0.84
N PRO A 8 8.45 -31.09 -1.82
CA PRO A 8 7.93 -29.84 -2.37
C PRO A 8 7.32 -29.01 -1.23
N MET A 9 7.39 -27.68 -1.36
CA MET A 9 6.77 -26.78 -0.40
C MET A 9 5.30 -27.14 -0.16
N SER A 10 4.92 -27.22 1.11
CA SER A 10 3.56 -27.51 1.52
C SER A 10 2.58 -26.48 0.96
N ASP A 11 1.36 -26.93 0.64
CA ASP A 11 0.31 -26.05 0.13
C ASP A 11 -0.02 -24.92 1.11
N HIS A 12 0.11 -25.20 2.41
CA HIS A 12 -0.01 -24.20 3.46
C HIS A 12 0.99 -23.04 3.29
N HIS A 13 2.30 -23.34 3.20
CA HIS A 13 3.33 -22.31 3.02
C HIS A 13 3.16 -21.53 1.70
N ARG A 14 2.76 -22.22 0.63
CA ARG A 14 2.44 -21.57 -0.66
C ARG A 14 1.26 -20.61 -0.53
N ASP A 15 0.21 -21.00 0.18
CA ASP A 15 -0.97 -20.18 0.39
C ASP A 15 -0.68 -18.95 1.27
N VAL A 16 0.22 -19.08 2.26
CA VAL A 16 0.70 -17.93 3.04
C VAL A 16 1.39 -16.92 2.12
N ILE A 17 2.35 -17.37 1.30
CA ILE A 17 3.05 -16.50 0.35
C ILE A 17 2.05 -15.86 -0.63
N ARG A 18 1.11 -16.64 -1.20
CA ARG A 18 0.09 -16.14 -2.14
C ARG A 18 -0.82 -15.09 -1.51
N LYS A 19 -1.32 -15.33 -0.29
CA LYS A 19 -2.17 -14.37 0.45
C LYS A 19 -1.44 -13.06 0.73
N LYS A 20 -0.11 -13.11 0.90
CA LYS A 20 0.74 -11.96 1.22
C LYS A 20 1.59 -11.48 0.04
N TYR A 21 1.31 -11.96 -1.17
CA TYR A 21 2.16 -11.75 -2.34
C TYR A 21 2.32 -10.27 -2.70
N VAL A 22 1.22 -9.52 -2.67
CA VAL A 22 1.22 -8.08 -2.97
C VAL A 22 2.09 -7.28 -1.99
N PRO A 23 1.86 -7.33 -0.65
CA PRO A 23 2.72 -6.60 0.28
C PRO A 23 4.17 -7.07 0.25
N LEU A 24 4.44 -8.38 0.12
CA LEU A 24 5.81 -8.91 -0.03
C LEU A 24 6.49 -8.33 -1.25
N SER A 25 5.87 -8.41 -2.44
CA SER A 25 6.46 -7.90 -3.68
C SER A 25 6.64 -6.37 -3.74
N ARG A 26 5.90 -5.62 -2.93
CA ARG A 26 5.98 -4.16 -2.86
C ARG A 26 7.19 -3.69 -2.04
N ASP A 27 7.42 -4.36 -0.91
CA ASP A 27 8.33 -3.91 0.14
C ASP A 27 9.66 -4.68 0.15
N LEU A 28 9.71 -5.86 -0.48
CA LEU A 28 10.92 -6.67 -0.64
C LEU A 28 11.82 -6.13 -1.76
N ASP A 29 13.09 -5.93 -1.44
CA ASP A 29 14.15 -5.84 -2.44
C ASP A 29 14.93 -7.15 -2.46
N ALA A 30 14.87 -7.85 -3.59
CA ALA A 30 15.43 -9.19 -3.74
C ALA A 30 16.94 -9.23 -3.48
N ARG A 31 17.67 -8.13 -3.71
CA ARG A 31 19.14 -8.08 -3.62
C ARG A 31 19.69 -8.41 -2.25
N TYR A 32 18.94 -8.10 -1.19
CA TYR A 32 19.39 -8.31 0.18
C TYR A 32 19.12 -9.72 0.68
N VAL A 33 18.21 -10.45 0.02
CA VAL A 33 17.84 -11.81 0.43
C VAL A 33 18.43 -12.89 -0.48
N THR A 34 18.70 -12.58 -1.76
CA THR A 34 19.23 -13.56 -2.72
C THR A 34 20.59 -14.16 -2.33
N PRO A 35 21.57 -13.42 -1.76
CA PRO A 35 22.86 -14.02 -1.37
C PRO A 35 22.69 -15.08 -0.28
N TYR A 36 21.85 -14.81 0.71
CA TYR A 36 21.57 -15.75 1.79
C TYR A 36 20.81 -16.98 1.29
N LEU A 37 19.80 -16.77 0.43
CA LEU A 37 19.03 -17.86 -0.18
C LEU A 37 19.91 -18.77 -1.06
N TYR A 38 20.90 -18.20 -1.76
CA TYR A 38 21.89 -18.96 -2.52
C TYR A 38 22.82 -19.75 -1.61
N GLN A 39 23.38 -19.11 -0.57
CA GLN A 39 24.25 -19.75 0.41
C GLN A 39 23.58 -20.97 1.07
N GLU A 40 22.29 -20.87 1.39
CA GLU A 40 21.51 -21.95 2.00
C GLU A 40 21.05 -23.03 1.00
N GLY A 41 21.39 -22.90 -0.28
CA GLY A 41 21.03 -23.83 -1.34
C GLY A 41 19.57 -23.76 -1.78
N VAL A 42 18.84 -22.71 -1.38
CA VAL A 42 17.46 -22.48 -1.84
C VAL A 42 17.47 -22.03 -3.29
N LEU A 43 18.39 -21.15 -3.69
CA LEU A 43 18.57 -20.75 -5.10
C LEU A 43 19.72 -21.56 -5.72
N THR A 44 19.56 -21.96 -6.97
CA THR A 44 20.67 -22.48 -7.79
C THR A 44 21.41 -21.34 -8.46
N GLU A 45 22.61 -21.60 -8.98
CA GLU A 45 23.40 -20.62 -9.73
C GLU A 45 22.61 -20.08 -10.93
N GLU A 46 21.97 -20.96 -11.71
CA GLU A 46 21.08 -20.58 -12.83
C GLU A 46 19.92 -19.65 -12.38
N MET A 47 19.29 -19.92 -11.24
CA MET A 47 18.21 -19.08 -10.71
C MET A 47 18.72 -17.72 -10.25
N LEU A 48 19.95 -17.67 -9.72
CA LEU A 48 20.58 -16.44 -9.30
C LEU A 48 20.94 -15.58 -10.52
N GLU A 49 21.52 -16.19 -11.56
CA GLU A 49 21.81 -15.54 -12.84
C GLU A 49 20.53 -14.97 -13.49
N ASP A 50 19.43 -15.74 -13.50
CA ASP A 50 18.13 -15.29 -13.99
C ASP A 50 17.59 -14.08 -13.21
N LEU A 51 17.78 -14.06 -11.89
CA LEU A 51 17.37 -12.95 -11.05
C LEU A 51 18.29 -11.74 -11.24
N ASP A 52 19.58 -11.93 -11.43
CA ASP A 52 20.57 -10.86 -11.62
C ASP A 52 20.56 -10.27 -13.03
N ALA A 53 20.09 -11.02 -14.02
CA ALA A 53 19.76 -10.50 -15.35
C ALA A 53 18.61 -9.48 -15.32
N ILE A 54 17.79 -9.46 -14.26
CA ILE A 54 16.76 -8.44 -14.05
C ILE A 54 17.44 -7.17 -13.50
N PRO A 55 17.38 -6.04 -14.23
CA PRO A 55 17.95 -4.79 -13.76
C PRO A 55 17.36 -4.37 -12.41
N ASP A 56 18.19 -3.81 -11.53
CA ASP A 56 17.81 -3.38 -10.18
C ASP A 56 16.66 -2.36 -10.16
N GLN A 57 16.53 -1.55 -11.23
CA GLN A 57 15.44 -0.60 -11.42
C GLN A 57 14.06 -1.29 -11.52
N ARG A 58 14.03 -2.58 -11.87
CA ARG A 58 12.81 -3.38 -11.92
C ARG A 58 12.61 -4.16 -10.61
N ARG A 59 12.90 -3.53 -9.47
CA ARG A 59 12.89 -4.18 -8.14
C ARG A 59 11.62 -4.98 -7.86
N GLY A 60 10.45 -4.43 -8.20
CA GLY A 60 9.16 -5.08 -7.95
C GLY A 60 8.90 -6.27 -8.88
N TYR A 61 9.49 -6.28 -10.08
CA TYR A 61 9.48 -7.45 -10.95
C TYR A 61 10.45 -8.52 -10.44
N LYS A 62 11.66 -8.13 -10.01
CA LYS A 62 12.66 -9.01 -9.42
C LYS A 62 12.14 -9.68 -8.13
N ALA A 63 11.46 -8.93 -7.27
CA ALA A 63 10.81 -9.45 -6.07
C ALA A 63 9.69 -10.46 -6.39
N ARG A 64 8.81 -10.16 -7.37
CA ARG A 64 7.78 -11.11 -7.82
C ARG A 64 8.39 -12.40 -8.37
N LYS A 65 9.41 -12.27 -9.22
CA LYS A 65 10.13 -13.41 -9.79
C LYS A 65 10.77 -14.26 -8.69
N LEU A 66 11.38 -13.63 -7.69
CA LEU A 66 11.93 -14.33 -6.53
C LEU A 66 10.85 -15.10 -5.75
N LEU A 67 9.70 -14.48 -5.47
CA LEU A 67 8.59 -15.15 -4.77
C LEU A 67 8.06 -16.35 -5.56
N ASP A 68 7.96 -16.22 -6.89
CA ASP A 68 7.56 -17.32 -7.78
C ASP A 68 8.57 -18.47 -7.72
N VAL A 69 9.87 -18.15 -7.77
CA VAL A 69 10.94 -19.15 -7.63
C VAL A 69 10.84 -19.86 -6.28
N ILE A 70 10.73 -19.11 -5.17
CA ILE A 70 10.66 -19.67 -3.81
C ILE A 70 9.51 -20.68 -3.67
N MET A 71 8.31 -20.38 -4.20
CA MET A 71 7.15 -21.29 -4.11
C MET A 71 7.35 -22.63 -4.86
N THR A 72 8.30 -22.69 -5.80
CA THR A 72 8.65 -23.92 -6.53
C THR A 72 9.70 -24.78 -5.83
N ARG A 73 10.34 -24.26 -4.76
CA ARG A 73 11.41 -24.95 -4.03
C ARG A 73 10.87 -25.90 -2.96
N GLY A 74 11.78 -26.61 -2.30
CA GLY A 74 11.45 -27.52 -1.21
C GLY A 74 10.84 -26.79 0.00
N ASP A 75 10.16 -27.51 0.88
CA ASP A 75 9.46 -26.93 2.05
C ASP A 75 10.37 -26.14 2.99
N ARG A 76 11.66 -26.52 3.07
CA ARG A 76 12.70 -25.76 3.79
C ARG A 76 12.87 -24.33 3.26
N ALA A 77 12.58 -24.06 1.99
CA ALA A 77 12.74 -22.75 1.38
C ALA A 77 11.88 -21.68 2.06
N PHE A 78 10.71 -22.03 2.58
CA PHE A 78 9.85 -21.09 3.31
C PHE A 78 10.53 -20.58 4.59
N GLY A 79 11.07 -21.50 5.39
CA GLY A 79 11.76 -21.17 6.64
C GLY A 79 13.05 -20.38 6.39
N VAL A 80 13.84 -20.79 5.40
CA VAL A 80 15.07 -20.09 5.01
C VAL A 80 14.77 -18.70 4.45
N PHE A 81 13.72 -18.55 3.64
CA PHE A 81 13.29 -17.24 3.16
C PHE A 81 12.87 -16.32 4.29
N LYS A 82 12.12 -16.83 5.28
CA LYS A 82 11.77 -16.06 6.46
C LYS A 82 13.00 -15.63 7.25
N GLN A 83 14.01 -16.49 7.39
CA GLN A 83 15.27 -16.13 8.04
C GLN A 83 16.04 -15.08 7.24
N ALA A 84 16.11 -15.23 5.91
CA ALA A 84 16.72 -14.24 5.02
C ALA A 84 16.08 -12.86 5.18
N LEU A 85 14.75 -12.80 5.37
CA LEU A 85 14.05 -11.56 5.65
C LEU A 85 14.45 -10.95 7.00
N VAL A 86 14.63 -11.76 8.05
CA VAL A 86 15.11 -11.27 9.36
C VAL A 86 16.53 -10.72 9.24
N ASP A 87 17.42 -11.48 8.59
CA ASP A 87 18.83 -11.12 8.45
C ASP A 87 19.04 -9.88 7.56
N ALA A 88 18.13 -9.65 6.60
CA ALA A 88 18.08 -8.45 5.76
C ALA A 88 17.27 -7.29 6.37
N GLU A 89 17.01 -7.33 7.69
CA GLU A 89 16.25 -6.30 8.43
C GLU A 89 14.80 -6.09 7.97
N TYR A 90 14.25 -7.04 7.22
CA TYR A 90 12.83 -7.11 6.85
C TYR A 90 11.99 -7.84 7.90
N GLN A 91 12.20 -7.52 9.19
CA GLN A 91 11.46 -8.12 10.32
C GLN A 91 9.94 -8.09 10.09
N HIS A 92 9.42 -6.97 9.59
CA HIS A 92 8.00 -6.78 9.30
C HIS A 92 7.47 -7.73 8.19
N LEU A 93 8.30 -8.13 7.22
CA LEU A 93 7.92 -9.11 6.20
C LEU A 93 8.03 -10.54 6.72
N ALA A 94 9.02 -10.83 7.57
CA ALA A 94 9.13 -12.11 8.25
C ALA A 94 7.93 -12.35 9.19
N GLU A 95 7.51 -11.33 9.93
CA GLU A 95 6.30 -11.34 10.76
C GLU A 95 5.02 -11.47 9.93
N LEU A 96 4.99 -10.85 8.74
CA LEU A 96 3.86 -10.96 7.81
C LEU A 96 3.63 -12.40 7.32
N LEU A 97 4.72 -13.19 7.25
CA LEU A 97 4.72 -14.61 6.90
C LEU A 97 4.42 -15.53 8.09
N GLU A 98 4.46 -15.03 9.32
CA GLU A 98 3.92 -15.77 10.45
C GLU A 98 2.39 -15.74 10.40
N GLU A 99 1.78 -16.89 10.12
CA GLU A 99 0.40 -17.10 10.54
C GLU A 99 0.37 -17.09 12.07
N LYS A 100 0.22 -15.91 12.67
CA LYS A 100 -0.39 -15.85 13.99
C LYS A 100 -1.73 -16.56 13.85
N LYS A 101 -1.85 -17.77 14.41
CA LYS A 101 -3.11 -18.17 15.03
C LYS A 101 -3.49 -16.96 15.85
N LEU A 102 -4.59 -16.29 15.48
CA LEU A 102 -5.20 -15.25 16.27
C LEU A 102 -5.75 -15.92 17.54
N SER A 103 -4.88 -16.43 18.40
CA SER A 103 -5.19 -16.86 19.74
C SER A 103 -5.23 -15.60 20.57
N GLU A 104 -6.44 -15.03 20.71
CA GLU A 104 -6.97 -14.15 21.79
C GLU A 104 -6.14 -12.92 22.25
N THR A 105 -4.89 -12.78 21.80
CA THR A 105 -3.88 -11.86 22.32
C THR A 105 -3.76 -10.59 21.48
N SER A 106 -4.21 -10.61 20.22
CA SER A 106 -4.42 -9.41 19.41
C SER A 106 -5.64 -8.63 19.90
N ILE A 107 -6.71 -9.35 20.27
CA ILE A 107 -7.89 -8.76 20.93
C ILE A 107 -7.46 -8.10 22.23
N ASP A 108 -6.65 -8.76 23.06
CA ASP A 108 -6.18 -8.15 24.32
C ASP A 108 -5.17 -7.01 24.14
N ARG A 109 -4.31 -7.04 23.11
CA ARG A 109 -3.37 -5.94 22.82
C ARG A 109 -4.05 -4.74 22.18
N GLU A 110 -5.00 -4.96 21.27
CA GLU A 110 -5.81 -3.91 20.67
C GLU A 110 -6.79 -3.34 21.71
N ASN A 111 -7.40 -4.20 22.55
CA ASN A 111 -8.19 -3.76 23.70
C ASN A 111 -7.34 -3.06 24.77
N ALA A 112 -6.07 -3.42 24.96
CA ALA A 112 -5.16 -2.73 25.88
C ALA A 112 -4.68 -1.39 25.34
N ASN A 113 -4.45 -1.27 24.03
CA ASN A 113 -4.15 0.02 23.39
C ASN A 113 -5.39 0.92 23.35
N ILE A 114 -6.56 0.38 23.04
CA ILE A 114 -7.85 1.08 23.17
C ILE A 114 -8.05 1.50 24.62
N LYS A 115 -7.86 0.63 25.62
CA LYS A 115 -7.97 0.98 27.06
C LYS A 115 -6.96 2.04 27.52
N ARG A 116 -5.75 2.09 26.94
CA ARG A 116 -4.75 3.12 27.28
C ARG A 116 -5.05 4.49 26.66
N SER A 117 -5.77 4.53 25.53
CA SER A 117 -6.19 5.78 24.87
C SER A 117 -7.62 6.21 25.21
N SER A 118 -8.45 5.31 25.74
CA SER A 118 -9.89 5.52 25.98
C SER A 118 -10.23 6.03 27.38
N SER A 119 -9.42 6.88 28.01
CA SER A 119 -9.72 7.36 29.37
C SER A 119 -10.92 8.33 29.46
N GLY A 120 -11.75 8.45 28.41
CA GLY A 120 -12.96 9.29 28.42
C GLY A 120 -14.00 9.04 27.34
N VAL A 121 -13.85 8.01 26.50
CA VAL A 121 -14.85 7.69 25.46
C VAL A 121 -15.80 6.62 25.97
N ASN A 122 -17.07 6.98 26.19
CA ASN A 122 -18.08 5.99 26.53
C ASN A 122 -18.38 5.12 25.30
N SER A 123 -18.16 3.80 25.43
CA SER A 123 -18.43 2.82 24.37
C SER A 123 -19.91 2.80 23.93
N ASP A 124 -20.79 3.27 24.80
CA ASP A 124 -22.24 3.35 24.56
C ASP A 124 -22.61 4.42 23.52
N ASP A 125 -21.74 5.40 23.27
CA ASP A 125 -21.97 6.45 22.26
C ASP A 125 -21.83 5.94 20.81
N VAL A 126 -21.25 4.76 20.61
CA VAL A 126 -20.99 4.19 19.28
C VAL A 126 -21.99 3.07 19.01
N PRO A 127 -22.99 3.29 18.13
CA PRO A 127 -24.03 2.31 17.84
C PRO A 127 -23.45 0.95 17.44
N PRO A 128 -24.10 -0.16 17.81
CA PRO A 128 -23.65 -1.50 17.41
C PRO A 128 -23.64 -1.65 15.89
N GLY A 129 -22.82 -2.58 15.40
CA GLY A 129 -22.68 -2.86 13.97
C GLY A 129 -21.40 -3.64 13.67
N PRO A 130 -21.30 -4.26 12.47
CA PRO A 130 -20.16 -5.10 12.12
C PRO A 130 -18.84 -4.32 12.05
N LEU A 131 -18.89 -3.00 11.80
CA LEU A 131 -17.70 -2.13 11.77
C LEU A 131 -17.59 -1.25 13.03
N ARG A 132 -18.26 -1.63 14.13
CA ARG A 132 -18.25 -0.89 15.40
C ARG A 132 -16.84 -0.67 15.93
N LEU A 133 -15.97 -1.68 15.88
CA LEU A 133 -14.60 -1.59 16.38
C LEU A 133 -13.81 -0.49 15.65
N TRP A 134 -13.93 -0.44 14.32
CA TRP A 134 -13.32 0.61 13.50
C TRP A 134 -13.90 2.01 13.78
N ARG A 135 -15.20 2.11 14.07
CA ARG A 135 -15.81 3.39 14.46
C ARG A 135 -15.36 3.83 15.86
N LEU A 136 -15.23 2.89 16.79
CA LEU A 136 -14.82 3.14 18.16
C LEU A 136 -13.38 3.66 18.23
N SER A 137 -12.45 3.07 17.45
CA SER A 137 -11.06 3.53 17.38
C SER A 137 -10.92 4.96 16.84
N LEU A 138 -11.87 5.41 16.02
CA LEU A 138 -11.91 6.77 15.47
C LEU A 138 -12.69 7.77 16.33
N TYR A 139 -13.45 7.31 17.33
CA TYR A 139 -14.40 8.17 18.03
C TYR A 139 -13.71 9.25 18.88
N GLN A 140 -12.53 8.97 19.42
CA GLN A 140 -11.71 10.00 20.11
C GLN A 140 -11.29 11.14 19.18
N PHE A 141 -11.29 10.89 17.86
CA PHE A 141 -10.98 11.87 16.82
C PHE A 141 -12.24 12.37 16.11
N LYS A 142 -13.45 12.22 16.67
CA LYS A 142 -14.71 12.58 15.99
C LYS A 142 -14.83 14.02 15.47
N ASN A 143 -13.97 14.92 15.92
CA ASN A 143 -13.89 16.31 15.44
C ASN A 143 -12.93 16.48 14.24
N SER A 144 -12.09 15.49 13.94
CA SER A 144 -11.24 15.46 12.74
C SER A 144 -12.10 15.24 11.49
N PRO A 145 -11.93 16.06 10.42
CA PRO A 145 -12.61 15.84 9.15
C PRO A 145 -12.37 14.45 8.55
N THR A 146 -11.13 13.94 8.66
CA THR A 146 -10.76 12.61 8.19
C THR A 146 -11.49 11.52 8.97
N ALA A 147 -11.52 11.60 10.30
CA ALA A 147 -12.23 10.62 11.13
C ALA A 147 -13.74 10.64 10.86
N GLN A 148 -14.34 11.83 10.67
CA GLN A 148 -15.75 11.98 10.30
C GLN A 148 -16.07 11.29 8.98
N ASN A 149 -15.22 11.48 7.96
CA ASN A 149 -15.37 10.79 6.68
C ASN A 149 -15.28 9.27 6.84
N PHE A 150 -14.32 8.77 7.62
CA PHE A 150 -14.20 7.34 7.87
C PHE A 150 -15.41 6.75 8.60
N ILE A 151 -15.86 7.38 9.70
CA ILE A 151 -17.05 6.97 10.45
C ILE A 151 -18.28 6.97 9.55
N ARG A 152 -18.46 8.01 8.72
CA ARG A 152 -19.55 8.10 7.74
C ARG A 152 -19.47 6.96 6.72
N GLY A 153 -18.29 6.70 6.17
CA GLY A 153 -18.07 5.61 5.23
C GLY A 153 -18.38 4.25 5.84
N PHE A 154 -18.00 4.01 7.10
CA PHE A 154 -18.32 2.77 7.82
C PHE A 154 -19.82 2.60 7.97
N ARG A 155 -20.55 3.64 8.39
CA ARG A 155 -22.01 3.60 8.52
C ARG A 155 -22.71 3.31 7.19
N LEU A 156 -22.23 3.88 6.08
CA LEU A 156 -22.78 3.59 4.75
C LEU A 156 -22.54 2.14 4.35
N MET A 157 -21.34 1.60 4.58
CA MET A 157 -21.04 0.20 4.33
C MET A 157 -21.88 -0.74 5.19
N GLU A 158 -22.03 -0.46 6.49
CA GLU A 158 -22.88 -1.24 7.40
C GLU A 158 -24.34 -1.25 6.91
N SER A 159 -24.90 -0.07 6.58
CA SER A 159 -26.25 0.03 6.03
C SER A 159 -26.41 -0.69 4.69
N GLY A 160 -25.39 -0.64 3.83
CA GLY A 160 -25.40 -1.38 2.58
C GLY A 160 -25.34 -2.90 2.79
N GLY A 161 -24.50 -3.36 3.71
CA GLY A 161 -24.41 -4.76 4.12
C GLY A 161 -25.74 -5.29 4.69
N GLU A 162 -26.40 -4.50 5.55
CA GLU A 162 -27.72 -4.83 6.10
C GLU A 162 -28.78 -4.99 4.99
N ILE A 163 -28.84 -4.06 4.03
CA ILE A 163 -29.75 -4.16 2.86
C ILE A 163 -29.47 -5.45 2.07
N LEU A 164 -28.20 -5.76 1.82
CA LEU A 164 -27.80 -6.96 1.07
C LEU A 164 -28.21 -8.23 1.82
N VAL A 165 -27.97 -8.32 3.11
CA VAL A 165 -28.31 -9.49 3.92
C VAL A 165 -29.83 -9.65 4.03
N ASN A 166 -30.56 -8.59 4.36
CA ASN A 166 -32.01 -8.63 4.55
C ASN A 166 -32.79 -8.89 3.26
N SER A 167 -32.23 -8.48 2.10
CA SER A 167 -32.83 -8.75 0.78
C SER A 167 -32.40 -10.08 0.18
N GLU A 168 -31.65 -10.92 0.91
CA GLU A 168 -31.01 -12.12 0.37
C GLU A 168 -30.18 -11.85 -0.91
N TYR A 169 -29.47 -10.72 -0.94
CA TYR A 169 -28.65 -10.27 -2.07
C TYR A 169 -29.46 -10.02 -3.35
N ARG A 170 -30.68 -9.48 -3.22
CA ARG A 170 -31.52 -9.09 -4.36
C ARG A 170 -31.63 -7.58 -4.55
N ASP A 171 -31.38 -6.80 -3.50
CA ASP A 171 -31.45 -5.34 -3.56
C ASP A 171 -30.08 -4.71 -3.87
N VAL A 172 -29.93 -4.27 -5.12
CA VAL A 172 -28.71 -3.63 -5.63
C VAL A 172 -28.40 -2.28 -4.96
N SER A 173 -29.38 -1.64 -4.31
CA SER A 173 -29.15 -0.38 -3.59
C SER A 173 -28.15 -0.55 -2.43
N GLY A 174 -28.06 -1.75 -1.86
CA GLY A 174 -27.05 -2.10 -0.86
C GLY A 174 -25.63 -2.02 -1.41
N VAL A 175 -25.40 -2.46 -2.66
CA VAL A 175 -24.11 -2.31 -3.36
C VAL A 175 -23.74 -0.84 -3.52
N GLY A 176 -24.72 0.01 -3.86
CA GLY A 176 -24.52 1.46 -3.99
C GLY A 176 -24.00 2.11 -2.70
N LYS A 177 -24.60 1.76 -1.56
CA LYS A 177 -24.15 2.29 -0.25
C LYS A 177 -22.76 1.80 0.13
N VAL A 178 -22.44 0.53 -0.13
CA VAL A 178 -21.11 -0.03 0.10
C VAL A 178 -20.05 0.71 -0.74
N VAL A 179 -20.32 0.91 -2.03
CA VAL A 179 -19.44 1.66 -2.93
C VAL A 179 -19.26 3.11 -2.47
N GLU A 180 -20.33 3.79 -2.07
CA GLU A 180 -20.23 5.16 -1.54
C GLU A 180 -19.35 5.22 -0.29
N GLY A 181 -19.48 4.23 0.60
CA GLY A 181 -18.63 4.12 1.78
C GLY A 181 -17.15 3.93 1.45
N PHE A 182 -16.82 3.12 0.44
CA PHE A 182 -15.44 2.97 -0.05
C PHE A 182 -14.86 4.26 -0.64
N ILE A 183 -15.67 4.97 -1.42
CA ILE A 183 -15.29 6.24 -2.04
C ILE A 183 -14.98 7.30 -0.97
N ILE A 184 -15.85 7.44 0.04
CA ILE A 184 -15.67 8.43 1.12
C ILE A 184 -14.42 8.14 1.97
N GLN A 185 -14.06 6.86 2.15
CA GLN A 185 -12.82 6.46 2.85
C GLN A 185 -11.57 6.52 1.97
N GLU A 186 -11.74 6.88 0.71
CA GLU A 186 -10.71 6.90 -0.32
C GLU A 186 -9.94 5.58 -0.39
N ARG A 187 -10.65 4.45 -0.47
CA ARG A 187 -10.02 3.13 -0.57
C ARG A 187 -9.76 2.79 -2.04
N LEU A 188 -8.51 2.49 -2.36
CA LEU A 188 -8.06 2.28 -3.74
C LEU A 188 -7.72 0.81 -4.04
N THR A 189 -7.34 0.03 -3.02
CA THR A 189 -6.70 -1.27 -3.22
C THR A 189 -7.68 -2.46 -3.12
N PRO A 190 -7.51 -3.53 -3.91
CA PRO A 190 -8.39 -4.71 -3.86
C PRO A 190 -8.35 -5.43 -2.51
N SER A 191 -7.19 -5.44 -1.86
CA SER A 191 -7.00 -6.05 -0.53
C SER A 191 -7.87 -5.37 0.52
N SER A 192 -7.92 -4.03 0.48
CA SER A 192 -8.76 -3.22 1.36
C SER A 192 -10.23 -3.52 1.12
N HIS A 193 -10.70 -3.53 -0.13
CA HIS A 193 -12.08 -3.88 -0.46
C HIS A 193 -12.44 -5.30 0.02
N ASN A 194 -11.60 -6.30 -0.29
CA ASN A 194 -11.84 -7.68 0.13
C ASN A 194 -11.90 -7.84 1.66
N HIS A 195 -11.01 -7.16 2.40
CA HIS A 195 -11.02 -7.20 3.85
C HIS A 195 -12.35 -6.67 4.41
N PHE A 196 -12.78 -5.47 4.00
CA PHE A 196 -14.02 -4.89 4.53
C PHE A 196 -15.29 -5.60 4.09
N LEU A 197 -15.31 -6.25 2.92
CA LEU A 197 -16.49 -6.99 2.48
C LEU A 197 -16.62 -8.36 3.15
N TYR A 198 -15.52 -9.10 3.24
CA TYR A 198 -15.59 -10.56 3.44
C TYR A 198 -14.91 -11.06 4.71
N SER A 199 -14.11 -10.22 5.40
CA SER A 199 -13.50 -10.64 6.66
C SER A 199 -14.52 -10.66 7.80
N ALA A 200 -14.22 -11.44 8.84
CA ALA A 200 -15.02 -11.46 10.07
C ALA A 200 -14.95 -10.12 10.85
N GLU A 201 -13.92 -9.31 10.61
CA GLU A 201 -13.74 -7.96 11.16
C GLU A 201 -14.37 -6.87 10.27
N GLY A 202 -14.90 -7.28 9.11
CA GLY A 202 -15.56 -6.45 8.11
C GLY A 202 -17.07 -6.61 8.17
N LEU A 203 -17.73 -6.51 7.02
CA LEU A 203 -19.17 -6.76 6.87
C LEU A 203 -19.54 -8.24 6.87
N TRP A 204 -18.55 -9.13 6.71
CA TRP A 204 -18.72 -10.58 6.65
C TRP A 204 -19.81 -11.04 5.65
N LEU A 205 -19.84 -10.41 4.47
CA LEU A 205 -20.78 -10.76 3.41
C LEU A 205 -20.42 -12.12 2.77
N ASN A 206 -21.43 -12.81 2.26
CA ASN A 206 -21.23 -14.05 1.52
C ASN A 206 -20.64 -13.75 0.13
N ARG A 207 -19.42 -14.24 -0.12
CA ARG A 207 -18.68 -13.98 -1.36
C ARG A 207 -19.41 -14.47 -2.61
N GLU A 208 -19.89 -15.71 -2.60
CA GLU A 208 -20.57 -16.32 -3.76
C GLU A 208 -21.85 -15.57 -4.12
N ARG A 209 -22.67 -15.22 -3.12
CA ARG A 209 -23.89 -14.44 -3.34
C ARG A 209 -23.60 -13.02 -3.83
N MET A 210 -22.53 -12.39 -3.33
CA MET A 210 -22.08 -11.09 -3.86
C MET A 210 -21.62 -11.20 -5.31
N GLU A 211 -20.83 -12.21 -5.66
CA GLU A 211 -20.36 -12.40 -7.03
C GLU A 211 -21.52 -12.65 -8.00
N GLN A 212 -22.51 -13.44 -7.58
CA GLN A 212 -23.76 -13.64 -8.31
C GLN A 212 -24.52 -12.32 -8.52
N LEU A 213 -24.79 -11.56 -7.44
CA LEU A 213 -25.47 -10.26 -7.52
C LEU A 213 -24.75 -9.28 -8.46
N LEU A 214 -23.41 -9.20 -8.38
CA LEU A 214 -22.62 -8.34 -9.26
C LEU A 214 -22.66 -8.81 -10.73
N GLY A 215 -22.94 -10.09 -10.98
CA GLY A 215 -23.16 -10.66 -12.31
C GLY A 215 -24.57 -10.39 -12.86
N ASP A 216 -25.60 -10.46 -12.01
CA ASP A 216 -27.01 -10.34 -12.39
C ASP A 216 -27.41 -8.91 -12.78
N PHE A 217 -26.65 -7.90 -12.35
CA PHE A 217 -26.91 -6.48 -12.63
C PHE A 217 -25.78 -5.82 -13.47
N PRO A 218 -25.54 -6.26 -14.72
CA PRO A 218 -24.45 -5.75 -15.55
C PRO A 218 -24.64 -4.29 -16.00
N ASN A 219 -25.83 -3.72 -15.80
CA ASN A 219 -26.17 -2.32 -16.11
C ASN A 219 -26.24 -1.44 -14.86
N CYS A 220 -25.77 -1.90 -13.69
CA CYS A 220 -25.64 -1.07 -12.51
C CYS A 220 -24.20 -0.55 -12.39
N SER A 221 -24.01 0.77 -12.38
CA SER A 221 -22.68 1.37 -12.26
C SER A 221 -21.95 0.96 -10.98
N SER A 222 -22.66 0.89 -9.86
CA SER A 222 -22.13 0.41 -8.58
C SER A 222 -21.65 -1.05 -8.66
N CYS A 223 -22.41 -1.94 -9.32
CA CYS A 223 -21.98 -3.32 -9.51
C CYS A 223 -20.76 -3.43 -10.42
N LEU A 224 -20.76 -2.72 -11.55
CA LEU A 224 -19.64 -2.67 -12.49
C LEU A 224 -18.37 -2.17 -11.80
N PHE A 225 -18.47 -1.06 -11.06
CA PHE A 225 -17.34 -0.47 -10.35
C PHE A 225 -16.84 -1.38 -9.22
N LEU A 226 -17.73 -1.91 -8.36
CA LEU A 226 -17.31 -2.76 -7.25
C LEU A 226 -16.64 -4.05 -7.75
N LYS A 227 -17.21 -4.68 -8.78
CA LYS A 227 -16.63 -5.86 -9.41
C LYS A 227 -15.22 -5.56 -9.93
N ALA A 228 -15.05 -4.42 -10.60
CA ALA A 228 -13.74 -3.99 -11.09
C ALA A 228 -12.76 -3.67 -9.94
N ALA A 229 -13.22 -2.97 -8.90
CA ALA A 229 -12.39 -2.59 -7.75
C ALA A 229 -11.85 -3.79 -6.96
N LEU A 230 -12.57 -4.92 -6.97
CA LEU A 230 -12.19 -6.17 -6.32
C LEU A 230 -11.18 -7.02 -7.12
N MET A 231 -11.00 -6.75 -8.41
CA MET A 231 -10.02 -7.46 -9.24
C MET A 231 -8.59 -7.18 -8.77
N PRO A 232 -7.64 -8.12 -8.97
CA PRO A 232 -6.23 -7.89 -8.68
C PRO A 232 -5.64 -6.76 -9.55
N PHE A 233 -4.47 -6.24 -9.18
CA PHE A 233 -3.76 -5.26 -10.00
C PHE A 233 -3.24 -5.92 -11.28
N ASP A 234 -4.02 -5.84 -12.36
CA ASP A 234 -3.69 -6.28 -13.71
C ASP A 234 -4.40 -5.42 -14.77
N ASP A 235 -4.12 -5.70 -16.05
CA ASP A 235 -4.79 -5.00 -17.16
C ASP A 235 -6.30 -5.28 -17.21
N GLY A 236 -6.75 -6.43 -16.68
CA GLY A 236 -8.15 -6.78 -16.56
C GLY A 236 -8.91 -5.81 -15.67
N ARG A 237 -8.35 -5.47 -14.51
CA ARG A 237 -8.88 -4.44 -13.61
C ARG A 237 -8.97 -3.08 -14.29
N THR A 238 -7.92 -2.66 -14.99
CA THR A 238 -7.90 -1.39 -15.74
C THR A 238 -9.02 -1.34 -16.76
N ARG A 239 -9.20 -2.40 -17.56
CA ARG A 239 -10.31 -2.50 -18.55
C ARG A 239 -11.68 -2.49 -17.87
N ALA A 240 -11.84 -3.19 -16.76
CA ALA A 240 -13.10 -3.26 -16.03
C ALA A 240 -13.49 -1.90 -15.41
N ILE A 241 -12.52 -1.16 -14.83
CA ILE A 241 -12.76 0.18 -14.29
C ILE A 241 -13.12 1.15 -15.43
N ARG A 242 -12.41 1.11 -16.56
CA ARG A 242 -12.76 1.93 -17.75
C ARG A 242 -14.18 1.65 -18.24
N LYS A 243 -14.59 0.37 -18.31
CA LYS A 243 -15.96 0.00 -18.67
C LYS A 243 -16.99 0.60 -17.70
N ALA A 244 -16.71 0.61 -16.40
CA ALA A 244 -17.58 1.25 -15.40
C ALA A 244 -17.63 2.78 -15.60
N LEU A 245 -16.49 3.42 -15.85
CA LEU A 245 -16.41 4.86 -16.16
C LEU A 245 -17.22 5.22 -17.41
N ASP A 246 -17.04 4.50 -18.52
CA ASP A 246 -17.78 4.72 -19.76
C ASP A 246 -19.29 4.62 -19.55
N PHE A 247 -19.72 3.67 -18.71
CA PHE A 247 -21.11 3.52 -18.35
C PHE A 247 -21.64 4.74 -17.57
N ILE A 248 -20.91 5.18 -16.53
CA ILE A 248 -21.27 6.35 -15.72
C ILE A 248 -21.30 7.62 -16.57
N LEU A 249 -20.30 7.82 -17.43
CA LEU A 249 -20.22 8.98 -18.32
C LEU A 249 -21.38 9.03 -19.32
N ARG A 250 -21.77 7.89 -19.87
CA ARG A 250 -22.92 7.79 -20.79
C ARG A 250 -24.24 8.16 -20.10
N LYS A 251 -24.40 7.76 -18.83
CA LYS A 251 -25.58 8.09 -18.01
C LYS A 251 -25.54 9.52 -17.47
N GLY A 252 -24.36 10.13 -17.40
CA GLY A 252 -24.20 11.51 -16.96
C GLY A 252 -24.68 11.71 -15.53
N LYS A 253 -25.26 12.88 -15.23
CA LYS A 253 -25.72 13.26 -13.88
C LYS A 253 -26.84 12.37 -13.32
N GLU A 254 -27.49 11.56 -14.15
CA GLU A 254 -28.51 10.60 -13.71
C GLU A 254 -27.89 9.39 -12.99
N ASP A 255 -26.61 9.11 -13.23
CA ASP A 255 -25.91 8.02 -12.56
C ASP A 255 -25.55 8.39 -11.12
N PRO A 256 -25.84 7.54 -10.12
CA PRO A 256 -25.53 7.83 -8.72
C PRO A 256 -24.03 8.02 -8.44
N LEU A 257 -23.16 7.44 -9.28
CA LEU A 257 -21.70 7.56 -9.15
C LEU A 257 -21.10 8.75 -9.90
N TYR A 258 -21.88 9.48 -10.70
CA TYR A 258 -21.37 10.60 -11.49
C TYR A 258 -20.71 11.68 -10.62
N LYS A 259 -21.29 11.96 -9.45
CA LYS A 259 -20.73 12.90 -8.45
C LYS A 259 -19.37 12.47 -7.87
N TYR A 260 -18.98 11.22 -8.08
CA TYR A 260 -17.73 10.63 -7.59
C TYR A 260 -16.73 10.30 -8.72
N LEU A 261 -16.94 10.81 -9.94
CA LEU A 261 -16.03 10.54 -11.06
C LEU A 261 -14.56 10.81 -10.72
N HIS A 262 -14.26 11.90 -10.02
CA HIS A 262 -12.91 12.22 -9.55
C HIS A 262 -12.26 11.07 -8.77
N HIS A 263 -13.01 10.41 -7.88
CA HIS A 263 -12.50 9.28 -7.10
C HIS A 263 -12.34 8.02 -7.95
N ILE A 264 -13.29 7.74 -8.85
CA ILE A 264 -13.20 6.57 -9.73
C ILE A 264 -12.00 6.70 -10.68
N TYR A 265 -11.72 7.90 -11.19
CA TYR A 265 -10.48 8.19 -11.90
C TYR A 265 -9.25 7.99 -11.00
N CYS A 266 -9.28 8.36 -9.72
CA CYS A 266 -8.18 8.06 -8.80
C CYS A 266 -7.94 6.55 -8.66
N VAL A 267 -9.00 5.73 -8.58
CA VAL A 267 -8.88 4.25 -8.52
C VAL A 267 -8.28 3.69 -9.82
N LEU A 268 -8.70 4.21 -10.99
CA LEU A 268 -8.11 3.85 -12.28
C LEU A 268 -6.62 4.25 -12.35
N GLY A 269 -6.31 5.48 -11.95
CA GLY A 269 -4.95 6.03 -11.98
C GLY A 269 -4.02 5.28 -11.03
N ASP A 270 -4.46 5.00 -9.80
CA ASP A 270 -3.72 4.16 -8.85
C ASP A 270 -3.49 2.75 -9.38
N THR A 271 -4.48 2.17 -10.08
CA THR A 271 -4.30 0.87 -10.74
C THR A 271 -3.20 0.92 -11.80
N ILE A 272 -3.22 1.93 -12.67
CA ILE A 272 -2.22 2.10 -13.75
C ILE A 272 -0.84 2.40 -13.18
N LEU A 273 -0.77 3.26 -12.16
CA LEU A 273 0.47 3.62 -11.45
C LEU A 273 1.11 2.39 -10.81
N ASN A 274 0.33 1.55 -10.12
CA ASN A 274 0.87 0.32 -9.51
C ASN A 274 1.33 -0.71 -10.55
N LEU A 275 0.75 -0.72 -11.75
CA LEU A 275 1.20 -1.58 -12.86
C LEU A 275 2.48 -1.07 -13.53
N ASN A 276 2.65 0.26 -13.59
CA ASN A 276 3.71 0.93 -14.34
C ASN A 276 4.49 1.90 -13.45
N ARG A 277 4.94 1.46 -12.27
CA ARG A 277 5.61 2.34 -11.30
C ARG A 277 6.86 3.01 -11.90
N ASP A 278 7.62 2.25 -12.68
CA ASP A 278 8.87 2.71 -13.29
C ASP A 278 8.61 3.69 -14.46
N ASN A 279 7.39 3.73 -15.00
CA ASN A 279 6.99 4.64 -16.07
C ASN A 279 5.50 5.03 -15.93
N PRO A 280 5.19 5.98 -15.05
CA PRO A 280 3.81 6.31 -14.70
C PRO A 280 3.12 7.24 -15.72
N VAL A 281 3.69 7.46 -16.91
CA VAL A 281 3.16 8.36 -17.95
C VAL A 281 1.68 8.07 -18.25
N ALA A 282 1.28 6.80 -18.30
CA ALA A 282 -0.10 6.41 -18.59
C ALA A 282 -1.10 6.77 -17.48
N ALA A 283 -0.64 7.00 -16.24
CA ALA A 283 -1.50 7.38 -15.11
C ALA A 283 -1.77 8.90 -15.07
N VAL A 284 -0.83 9.72 -15.54
CA VAL A 284 -0.94 11.20 -15.54
C VAL A 284 -2.27 11.70 -16.14
N PRO A 285 -2.67 11.35 -17.38
CA PRO A 285 -3.92 11.87 -17.96
C PRO A 285 -5.17 11.43 -17.19
N VAL A 286 -5.10 10.31 -16.46
CA VAL A 286 -6.19 9.82 -15.61
C VAL A 286 -6.36 10.71 -14.37
N PHE A 287 -5.26 11.10 -13.73
CA PHE A 287 -5.31 12.06 -12.62
C PHE A 287 -5.67 13.47 -13.09
N THR A 288 -5.23 13.89 -14.29
CA THR A 288 -5.71 15.14 -14.91
C THR A 288 -7.23 15.10 -15.09
N SER A 289 -7.78 13.97 -15.55
CA SER A 289 -9.24 13.80 -15.68
C SER A 289 -9.93 13.91 -14.32
N ALA A 290 -9.38 13.29 -13.25
CA ALA A 290 -9.92 13.44 -11.90
C ALA A 290 -9.99 14.92 -11.46
N LEU A 291 -8.92 15.69 -11.73
CA LEU A 291 -8.83 17.11 -11.41
C LEU A 291 -9.76 17.98 -12.25
N MET A 292 -10.06 17.60 -13.50
CA MET A 292 -11.07 18.30 -14.31
C MET A 292 -12.48 18.20 -13.68
N TYR A 293 -12.81 17.06 -13.06
CA TYR A 293 -14.10 16.91 -12.35
C TYR A 293 -14.10 17.54 -10.96
N LYS A 294 -12.95 17.56 -10.28
CA LYS A 294 -12.80 18.16 -8.95
C LYS A 294 -11.38 18.76 -8.77
N PRO A 295 -11.19 20.06 -9.06
CA PRO A 295 -9.87 20.70 -9.07
C PRO A 295 -9.15 20.77 -7.71
N ASP A 296 -9.93 20.66 -6.63
CA ASP A 296 -9.48 20.64 -5.23
C ASP A 296 -9.43 19.21 -4.67
N CYS A 297 -9.50 18.18 -5.52
CA CYS A 297 -9.35 16.79 -5.09
C CYS A 297 -7.91 16.51 -4.68
N PHE A 298 -7.59 16.75 -3.40
CA PHE A 298 -6.24 16.54 -2.86
C PHE A 298 -5.74 15.10 -3.07
N LEU A 299 -6.62 14.09 -3.09
CA LEU A 299 -6.24 12.71 -3.45
C LEU A 299 -5.63 12.63 -4.85
N ALA A 300 -6.27 13.24 -5.85
CA ALA A 300 -5.78 13.25 -7.22
C ALA A 300 -4.47 14.06 -7.34
N ILE A 301 -4.34 15.16 -6.58
CA ILE A 301 -3.11 15.95 -6.53
C ILE A 301 -1.95 15.13 -5.95
N HIS A 302 -2.18 14.41 -4.85
CA HIS A 302 -1.16 13.55 -4.23
C HIS A 302 -0.70 12.45 -5.18
N LEU A 303 -1.63 11.75 -5.83
CA LEU A 303 -1.30 10.67 -6.75
C LEU A 303 -0.62 11.18 -8.04
N ALA A 304 -1.00 12.37 -8.53
CA ALA A 304 -0.27 13.04 -9.61
C ALA A 304 1.16 13.41 -9.19
N ALA A 305 1.35 13.82 -7.94
CA ALA A 305 2.66 14.15 -7.39
C ALA A 305 3.56 12.91 -7.35
N GLU A 306 3.01 11.76 -6.94
CA GLU A 306 3.72 10.46 -7.00
C GLU A 306 4.15 10.10 -8.43
N CYS A 307 3.30 10.31 -9.45
CA CYS A 307 3.72 10.13 -10.84
C CYS A 307 4.85 11.09 -11.22
N SER A 308 4.73 12.34 -10.78
CA SER A 308 5.69 13.40 -11.11
C SER A 308 7.06 13.15 -10.45
N MET A 309 7.14 12.42 -9.33
CA MET A 309 8.45 12.07 -8.73
C MET A 309 9.37 11.35 -9.73
N VAL A 310 8.80 10.55 -10.63
CA VAL A 310 9.56 9.83 -11.67
C VAL A 310 9.74 10.67 -12.94
N LEU A 311 8.74 11.48 -13.29
CA LEU A 311 8.69 12.17 -14.59
C LEU A 311 9.29 13.59 -14.57
N SER A 312 9.12 14.30 -13.45
CA SER A 312 9.48 15.70 -13.26
C SER A 312 9.52 16.03 -11.75
N PRO A 313 10.69 15.88 -11.09
CA PRO A 313 10.84 16.15 -9.65
C PRO A 313 10.37 17.55 -9.24
N GLN A 314 10.59 18.56 -10.09
CA GLN A 314 10.14 19.93 -9.84
C GLN A 314 8.61 20.03 -9.78
N ASP A 315 7.89 19.38 -10.69
CA ASP A 315 6.42 19.34 -10.68
C ASP A 315 5.91 18.56 -9.47
N ALA A 316 6.61 17.48 -9.08
CA ALA A 316 6.29 16.70 -7.88
C ALA A 316 6.34 17.57 -6.62
N THR A 317 7.42 18.36 -6.46
CA THR A 317 7.58 19.30 -5.34
C THR A 317 6.42 20.29 -5.28
N GLN A 318 6.06 20.91 -6.40
CA GLN A 318 4.94 21.87 -6.45
C GLN A 318 3.60 21.20 -6.10
N GLN A 319 3.36 19.99 -6.61
CA GLN A 319 2.11 19.26 -6.37
C GLN A 319 2.00 18.77 -4.92
N PHE A 320 3.09 18.31 -4.29
CA PHE A 320 3.09 17.95 -2.87
C PHE A 320 2.83 19.16 -1.97
N HIS A 321 3.44 20.33 -2.26
CA HIS A 321 3.12 21.57 -1.55
C HIS A 321 1.66 21.96 -1.70
N ARG A 322 1.12 21.90 -2.93
CA ARG A 322 -0.31 22.16 -3.18
C ARG A 322 -1.21 21.17 -2.44
N TYR A 323 -0.83 19.90 -2.38
CA TYR A 323 -1.53 18.89 -1.61
C TYR A 323 -1.56 19.26 -0.11
N LEU A 324 -0.41 19.63 0.47
CA LEU A 324 -0.30 20.02 1.88
C LEU A 324 -1.12 21.27 2.22
N GLN A 325 -1.31 22.20 1.27
CA GLN A 325 -2.16 23.37 1.44
C GLN A 325 -3.67 23.04 1.47
N LEU A 326 -4.08 21.98 0.79
CA LEU A 326 -5.50 21.61 0.62
C LEU A 326 -5.96 20.50 1.57
N ALA A 327 -5.07 19.56 1.89
CA ALA A 327 -5.39 18.42 2.73
C ALA A 327 -5.53 18.84 4.20
N PRO A 328 -6.52 18.29 4.94
CA PRO A 328 -6.57 18.51 6.38
C PRO A 328 -5.31 17.92 7.04
N PRO A 329 -4.78 18.51 8.14
CA PRO A 329 -3.56 18.01 8.80
C PRO A 329 -3.63 16.54 9.27
N CYS A 330 -4.85 16.03 9.46
CA CYS A 330 -5.15 14.65 9.84
C CYS A 330 -5.40 13.72 8.63
N ASP A 331 -5.17 14.16 7.39
CA ASP A 331 -5.22 13.25 6.24
C ASP A 331 -4.09 12.23 6.32
N LYS A 332 -4.41 10.98 5.98
CA LYS A 332 -3.51 9.84 6.04
C LYS A 332 -2.27 9.96 5.15
N ARG A 333 -2.20 10.93 4.23
CA ARG A 333 -1.07 11.13 3.32
C ARG A 333 -0.25 12.39 3.60
N VAL A 334 -0.57 13.18 4.63
CA VAL A 334 0.21 14.39 5.01
C VAL A 334 1.67 14.02 5.31
N HIS A 335 1.88 13.06 6.21
CA HIS A 335 3.23 12.60 6.55
C HIS A 335 3.97 12.02 5.33
N TRP A 336 3.28 11.30 4.43
CA TRP A 336 3.88 10.81 3.18
C TRP A 336 4.32 11.95 2.26
N ALA A 337 3.50 12.98 2.08
CA ALA A 337 3.87 14.12 1.25
C ALA A 337 5.12 14.84 1.80
N HIS A 338 5.23 14.98 3.12
CA HIS A 338 6.44 15.52 3.74
C HIS A 338 7.67 14.63 3.55
N TYR A 339 7.54 13.30 3.71
CA TYR A 339 8.66 12.39 3.39
C TYR A 339 9.08 12.46 1.91
N CYS A 340 8.12 12.53 0.98
CA CYS A 340 8.44 12.70 -0.45
C CYS A 340 9.15 14.03 -0.72
N LEU A 341 8.73 15.12 -0.09
CA LEU A 341 9.42 16.42 -0.19
C LEU A 341 10.84 16.35 0.39
N ALA A 342 11.04 15.66 1.53
CA ALA A 342 12.37 15.46 2.09
C ALA A 342 13.30 14.72 1.11
N ILE A 343 12.79 13.67 0.46
CA ILE A 343 13.52 12.93 -0.59
C ILE A 343 13.85 13.86 -1.77
N LEU A 344 12.86 14.59 -2.29
CA LEU A 344 13.03 15.48 -3.44
C LEU A 344 14.06 16.59 -3.16
N TYR A 345 13.98 17.25 -2.01
CA TYR A 345 14.95 18.28 -1.63
C TYR A 345 16.34 17.72 -1.34
N SER A 346 16.45 16.47 -0.87
CA SER A 346 17.77 15.84 -0.66
C SER A 346 18.54 15.61 -1.97
N TRP A 347 17.86 15.65 -3.12
CA TRP A 347 18.50 15.56 -4.44
C TRP A 347 19.09 16.90 -4.91
N GLU A 348 18.71 18.00 -4.27
CA GLU A 348 19.19 19.34 -4.57
C GLU A 348 20.29 19.75 -3.56
N PRO A 349 21.56 19.93 -3.99
CA PRO A 349 22.68 20.15 -3.06
C PRO A 349 22.51 21.35 -2.12
N ASP A 350 21.81 22.39 -2.58
CA ASP A 350 21.63 23.64 -1.84
C ASP A 350 20.38 23.63 -0.92
N GLU A 351 19.62 22.53 -0.88
CA GLU A 351 18.31 22.45 -0.19
C GLU A 351 18.30 21.46 0.99
N SER A 352 19.48 21.10 1.52
CA SER A 352 19.62 20.17 2.66
C SER A 352 18.79 20.59 3.87
N GLU A 353 18.73 21.89 4.18
CA GLU A 353 17.93 22.41 5.30
C GLU A 353 16.42 22.18 5.09
N LYS A 354 15.91 22.34 3.85
CA LYS A 354 14.51 22.04 3.53
C LYS A 354 14.22 20.55 3.61
N ALA A 355 15.17 19.71 3.21
CA ALA A 355 15.04 18.26 3.28
C ALA A 355 14.89 17.80 4.75
N GLU A 356 15.76 18.30 5.65
CA GLU A 356 15.69 18.03 7.08
C GLU A 356 14.40 18.56 7.72
N GLU A 357 13.99 19.79 7.37
CA GLU A 357 12.76 20.39 7.89
C GLU A 357 11.52 19.58 7.48
N HIS A 358 11.43 19.16 6.22
CA HIS A 358 10.32 18.32 5.78
C HIS A 358 10.34 16.93 6.41
N TYR A 359 11.51 16.35 6.68
CA TYR A 359 11.60 15.11 7.43
C TYR A 359 11.07 15.28 8.87
N ARG A 360 11.45 16.36 9.55
CA ARG A 360 10.94 16.70 10.89
C ARG A 360 9.41 16.88 10.89
N LEU A 361 8.89 17.62 9.92
CA LEU A 361 7.44 17.81 9.73
C LEU A 361 6.72 16.50 9.42
N ALA A 362 7.35 15.58 8.68
CA ALA A 362 6.78 14.25 8.43
C ALA A 362 6.63 13.46 9.73
N VAL A 363 7.66 13.42 10.57
CA VAL A 363 7.64 12.76 11.89
C VAL A 363 6.60 13.39 12.81
N GLU A 364 6.49 14.72 12.83
CA GLU A 364 5.45 15.42 13.60
C GLU A 364 4.04 15.07 13.08
N ALA A 365 3.86 15.01 11.76
CA ALA A 365 2.59 14.63 11.15
C ALA A 365 2.19 13.17 11.44
N GLU A 366 3.13 12.27 11.76
CA GLU A 366 2.81 10.91 12.21
C GLU A 366 2.03 10.91 13.53
N ALA A 367 2.25 11.88 14.41
CA ALA A 367 1.49 12.01 15.66
C ALA A 367 0.00 12.31 15.42
N ASN A 368 -0.33 12.84 14.24
CA ASN A 368 -1.71 13.14 13.82
C ASN A 368 -2.38 11.99 13.07
N LEU A 369 -1.69 10.86 12.88
CA LEU A 369 -2.26 9.70 12.20
C LEU A 369 -3.39 9.08 13.01
N LEU A 370 -4.52 8.83 12.34
CA LEU A 370 -5.58 8.02 12.92
C LEU A 370 -5.08 6.56 13.07
N PRO A 371 -5.65 5.78 14.00
CA PRO A 371 -5.31 4.38 14.18
C PRO A 371 -5.36 3.58 12.88
N ASN A 372 -4.44 2.63 12.73
CA ASN A 372 -4.30 1.71 11.60
C ASN A 372 -3.67 2.30 10.32
N PHE A 373 -3.22 3.55 10.34
CA PHE A 373 -2.30 4.03 9.32
C PHE A 373 -0.87 3.63 9.66
N VAL A 374 -0.17 3.10 8.66
CA VAL A 374 1.21 2.63 8.80
C VAL A 374 2.14 3.61 8.10
N THR A 375 3.29 3.85 8.71
CA THR A 375 4.38 4.60 8.11
C THR A 375 5.04 3.72 7.06
N GLY A 376 5.20 4.27 5.86
CA GLY A 376 5.50 3.52 4.65
C GLY A 376 6.98 3.49 4.28
N TRP A 377 7.25 2.98 3.09
CA TRP A 377 8.57 2.97 2.45
C TRP A 377 9.23 4.35 2.40
N ALA A 378 8.44 5.42 2.22
CA ALA A 378 8.93 6.79 2.09
C ALA A 378 9.72 7.27 3.31
N LYS A 379 9.34 6.83 4.53
CA LYS A 379 10.09 7.14 5.75
C LYS A 379 11.50 6.56 5.70
N ARG A 380 11.61 5.26 5.35
CA ARG A 380 12.90 4.57 5.25
C ARG A 380 13.77 5.18 4.15
N GLU A 381 13.15 5.56 3.04
CA GLU A 381 13.86 6.20 1.94
C GLU A 381 14.40 7.58 2.34
N ALA A 382 13.57 8.41 2.99
CA ALA A 382 14.00 9.72 3.49
C ALA A 382 15.12 9.58 4.54
N GLN A 383 15.05 8.58 5.43
CA GLN A 383 16.11 8.27 6.40
C GLN A 383 17.45 7.97 5.71
N ARG A 384 17.43 7.16 4.65
CA ARG A 384 18.64 6.82 3.88
C ARG A 384 19.25 8.06 3.23
N HIS A 385 18.43 8.91 2.62
CA HIS A 385 18.91 10.13 1.96
C HIS A 385 19.50 11.15 2.93
N LEU A 386 18.99 11.21 4.16
CA LEU A 386 19.44 12.16 5.18
C LEU A 386 20.51 11.60 6.13
N ASN A 387 20.95 10.35 5.95
CA ASN A 387 21.86 9.63 6.86
C ASN A 387 21.39 9.62 8.33
N VAL A 388 20.08 9.76 8.58
CA VAL A 388 19.50 9.79 9.93
C VAL A 388 19.47 8.36 10.47
N GLY A 389 20.48 8.02 11.30
CA GLY A 389 20.61 6.71 11.96
C GLY A 389 21.98 6.04 11.84
N ALA A 390 22.91 6.57 11.03
CA ALA A 390 24.25 6.00 10.86
C ALA A 390 25.24 6.37 12.00
N GLN A 391 24.85 7.24 12.94
CA GLN A 391 25.75 7.76 13.98
C GLN A 391 25.60 7.12 15.38
N GLU A 392 24.67 6.18 15.59
CA GLU A 392 24.47 5.59 16.94
C GLU A 392 25.31 4.32 17.23
N ASP A 393 26.15 3.81 16.31
CA ASP A 393 26.94 2.58 16.54
C ASP A 393 28.48 2.75 16.44
N GLU A 394 29.00 3.99 16.32
CA GLU A 394 30.46 4.26 16.33
C GLU A 394 31.02 4.47 17.76
N THR A 395 30.67 3.59 18.70
CA THR A 395 31.41 3.45 19.98
C THR A 395 32.05 2.08 20.16
N LYS A 396 32.54 1.48 19.07
CA LYS A 396 33.53 0.39 19.13
C LYS A 396 34.90 0.88 18.67
N PRO A 397 35.97 0.72 19.47
CA PRO A 397 37.30 1.15 19.07
C PRO A 397 37.80 0.30 17.89
N MET A 398 38.06 0.95 16.75
CA MET A 398 38.72 0.35 15.60
C MET A 398 40.13 -0.13 16.00
N GLN A 399 40.42 -1.41 15.73
CA GLN A 399 41.80 -1.91 15.66
C GLN A 399 42.48 -1.37 14.38
N PRO A 400 43.80 -1.14 14.41
CA PRO A 400 44.50 -0.54 13.27
C PRO A 400 44.66 -1.57 12.15
N LEU A 401 44.11 -1.24 10.98
CA LEU A 401 44.31 -1.99 9.74
C LEU A 401 45.60 -1.53 9.05
N ASP A 402 46.42 -2.52 8.70
CA ASP A 402 47.69 -2.39 7.97
C ASP A 402 47.52 -1.61 6.66
N THR A 403 48.37 -0.62 6.48
CA THR A 403 48.44 0.19 5.26
C THR A 403 49.24 -0.54 4.17
N LYS A 404 48.58 -0.82 3.04
CA LYS A 404 49.24 -0.97 1.74
C LYS A 404 48.80 0.16 0.80
N PRO A 405 49.72 0.75 0.04
CA PRO A 405 49.41 1.91 -0.79
C PRO A 405 48.64 1.49 -2.04
N MET A 406 47.48 2.13 -2.25
CA MET A 406 46.64 1.96 -3.42
C MET A 406 47.08 2.93 -4.52
N LYS A 407 47.21 2.41 -5.74
CA LYS A 407 47.61 3.15 -6.94
C LYS A 407 46.56 4.19 -7.32
N VAL A 408 47.05 5.37 -7.72
CA VAL A 408 46.30 6.44 -8.37
C VAL A 408 45.79 5.93 -9.72
N LEU A 409 44.49 6.07 -9.97
CA LEU A 409 43.89 6.06 -11.30
C LEU A 409 43.05 7.32 -11.47
N ASP A 410 43.28 7.95 -12.61
CA ASP A 410 42.83 9.28 -12.99
C ASP A 410 41.31 9.38 -13.18
N ALA A 411 40.85 10.62 -13.04
CA ALA A 411 39.51 11.08 -13.30
C ALA A 411 39.14 10.96 -14.78
N ASP A 412 37.91 10.49 -15.06
CA ASP A 412 36.93 11.06 -16.00
C ASP A 412 35.92 9.97 -16.39
N GLU A 413 34.89 9.76 -15.57
CA GLU A 413 33.69 9.03 -15.99
C GLU A 413 32.46 9.66 -15.32
N THR A 414 31.67 10.35 -16.14
CA THR A 414 30.33 10.84 -15.79
C THR A 414 29.41 9.65 -15.54
N ILE A 415 29.05 9.44 -14.28
CA ILE A 415 28.13 8.38 -13.85
C ILE A 415 26.71 8.77 -14.28
N PRO A 416 26.02 7.99 -15.14
CA PRO A 416 24.63 8.24 -15.46
C PRO A 416 23.74 7.92 -14.25
N MET A 417 22.82 8.84 -13.93
CA MET A 417 21.82 8.69 -12.87
C MET A 417 21.04 7.37 -13.05
N LYS A 418 21.13 6.49 -12.04
CA LYS A 418 20.32 5.27 -11.95
C LYS A 418 18.93 5.64 -11.45
N CYS A 419 17.90 5.40 -12.27
CA CYS A 419 16.49 5.55 -11.90
C CYS A 419 16.09 4.59 -10.76
N LEU A 420 15.27 5.08 -9.81
CA LEU A 420 14.74 4.38 -8.62
C LEU A 420 13.63 3.39 -8.93
#